data_AF-A0A2H5ZER7-F1
#
_entry.id   AF-A0A2H5ZER7-F1
#
_cell.length_a   1.000
_cell.length_b   1.000
_cell.length_c   1.000
_cell.angle_alpha   90.00
_cell.angle_beta   90.00
_cell.angle_gamma   90.00
#
_symmetry.space_group_name_H-M   'P 1'
#
loop_
_entity.id
_entity.type
_entity.pdbx_description
1 polymer ?
#
loop_
_entity_poly.entity_id
_entity_poly.type
_entity_poly.pdbx_seq_one_letter_code
_entity_poly.pdbx_strand_id
1 'polypeptide(L)'
;MPQQYAATDKRTGLEVTVTGDFPPDPEDRVRIARTTTLFTRLMSTILSTGSAFERRQGFLAVETQLELADALIRGDLEEVQRLLRQTMERMGITPEQLEEIARRIMEQLGGQGPIDPFPPGP
;
A
#
# COMPACT_ATOMS: atom_id res chain seq x y z
N MET A 1 22.76 -14.74 -13.75
CA MET A 1 21.50 -14.78 -14.51
C MET A 1 20.40 -14.26 -13.61
N PRO A 2 19.50 -13.41 -14.11
CA PRO A 2 18.41 -12.90 -13.30
C PRO A 2 17.56 -14.09 -12.82
N GLN A 3 17.18 -14.03 -11.55
CA GLN A 3 16.38 -15.04 -10.90
C GLN A 3 14.90 -14.76 -11.21
N GLN A 4 14.07 -15.81 -11.21
CA GLN A 4 12.67 -15.71 -11.58
C GLN A 4 11.80 -16.36 -10.52
N TYR A 5 10.69 -15.72 -10.19
CA TYR A 5 9.61 -16.28 -9.39
C TYR A 5 8.28 -16.06 -10.12
N ALA A 6 7.50 -17.14 -10.31
CA ALA A 6 6.18 -17.09 -10.92
C ALA A 6 5.13 -17.49 -9.88
N ALA A 7 4.03 -16.75 -9.83
CA ALA A 7 2.85 -17.11 -9.05
C ALA A 7 1.64 -17.22 -9.96
N THR A 8 0.85 -18.27 -9.75
CA THR A 8 -0.34 -18.57 -10.54
C THR A 8 -1.57 -18.63 -9.63
N ASP A 9 -2.64 -17.91 -9.97
CA ASP A 9 -3.95 -18.13 -9.37
C ASP A 9 -4.65 -19.31 -10.07
N LYS A 10 -4.81 -20.41 -9.35
CA LYS A 10 -5.45 -21.63 -9.86
C LYS A 10 -6.91 -21.43 -10.27
N ARG A 11 -7.61 -20.43 -9.73
CA ARG A 11 -9.02 -20.18 -10.06
C ARG A 11 -9.22 -19.63 -11.47
N THR A 12 -8.29 -18.78 -11.92
CA THR A 12 -8.42 -18.04 -13.19
C THR A 12 -7.34 -18.40 -14.20
N GLY A 13 -6.28 -19.09 -13.77
CA GLY A 13 -5.11 -19.36 -14.59
C GLY A 13 -4.18 -18.14 -14.77
N LEU A 14 -4.47 -17.02 -14.11
CA LEU A 14 -3.62 -15.82 -14.19
C LEU A 14 -2.25 -16.11 -13.57
N GLU A 15 -1.18 -15.80 -14.30
CA GLU A 15 0.19 -15.89 -13.82
C GLU A 15 0.85 -14.51 -13.79
N VAL A 16 1.60 -14.23 -12.72
CA VAL A 16 2.51 -13.08 -12.63
C VAL A 16 3.91 -13.59 -12.32
N THR A 17 4.87 -13.08 -13.08
CA THR A 17 6.26 -13.48 -12.99
C THR A 17 7.14 -12.27 -12.69
N VAL A 18 7.91 -12.35 -11.60
CA VAL A 18 8.90 -11.36 -11.20
C VAL A 18 10.28 -11.90 -11.56
N THR A 19 11.07 -11.07 -12.24
CA THR A 19 12.42 -11.44 -12.68
C THR A 19 13.40 -10.34 -12.26
N GLY A 20 14.54 -10.71 -11.68
CA GLY A 20 15.54 -9.74 -11.23
C GLY A 20 16.66 -10.35 -10.39
N ASP A 21 17.48 -9.49 -9.79
CA ASP A 21 18.55 -9.90 -8.88
C ASP A 21 18.03 -9.99 -7.45
N PHE A 22 17.59 -11.19 -7.06
CA PHE A 22 17.03 -11.37 -5.71
C PHE A 22 18.13 -11.46 -4.65
N PRO A 23 17.88 -10.89 -3.45
CA PRO A 23 18.82 -10.92 -2.34
C PRO A 23 19.19 -12.36 -1.95
N PRO A 24 20.40 -12.60 -1.41
CA PRO A 24 20.81 -13.94 -0.99
C PRO A 24 20.04 -14.44 0.24
N ASP A 25 19.50 -13.52 1.06
CA ASP A 25 18.78 -13.85 2.28
C ASP A 25 17.50 -14.66 2.00
N PRO A 26 17.30 -15.82 2.66
CA PRO A 26 16.11 -16.63 2.46
C PRO A 26 14.79 -15.97 2.89
N GLU A 27 14.79 -15.14 3.94
CA GLU A 27 13.58 -14.47 4.40
C GLU A 27 13.12 -13.45 3.35
N ASP A 28 14.03 -12.64 2.81
CA ASP A 28 13.72 -11.68 1.75
C ASP A 28 13.15 -12.37 0.50
N ARG A 29 13.70 -13.54 0.13
CA ARG A 29 13.17 -14.37 -0.97
C ARG A 29 11.75 -14.84 -0.70
N VAL A 30 11.44 -15.25 0.54
CA VAL A 30 10.08 -15.61 0.95
C VAL A 30 9.15 -14.39 0.87
N ARG A 31 9.63 -13.18 1.23
CA ARG A 31 8.85 -11.95 1.09
C ARG A 31 8.52 -11.66 -0.37
N ILE A 32 9.47 -11.82 -1.30
CA ILE A 32 9.22 -11.69 -2.74
C ILE A 32 8.11 -12.66 -3.18
N ALA A 33 8.26 -13.95 -2.86
CA ALA A 33 7.30 -14.98 -3.23
C ALA A 33 5.88 -14.67 -2.71
N ARG A 34 5.78 -14.24 -1.46
CA ARG A 34 4.51 -13.88 -0.82
C ARG A 34 3.88 -12.66 -1.47
N THR A 35 4.65 -11.60 -1.70
CA THR A 35 4.16 -10.36 -2.33
C THR A 35 3.66 -10.63 -3.75
N THR A 36 4.43 -11.36 -4.57
CA THR A 36 3.99 -11.74 -5.93
C THR A 36 2.71 -12.56 -5.92
N THR A 37 2.57 -13.49 -4.96
CA THR A 37 1.35 -14.30 -4.80
C THR A 37 0.14 -13.43 -4.43
N LEU A 38 0.31 -12.48 -3.50
CA LEU A 38 -0.76 -11.56 -3.10
C LEU A 38 -1.19 -10.69 -4.28
N PHE A 39 -0.23 -10.13 -5.02
CA PHE A 39 -0.52 -9.32 -6.20
C PHE A 39 -1.23 -10.13 -7.29
N THR A 40 -0.80 -11.36 -7.56
CA THR A 40 -1.46 -12.26 -8.53
C THR A 40 -2.93 -12.48 -8.17
N ARG A 41 -3.21 -12.75 -6.88
CA ARG A 41 -4.59 -12.96 -6.40
C ARG A 41 -5.43 -11.68 -6.50
N LEU A 42 -4.85 -10.53 -6.19
CA LEU A 42 -5.50 -9.23 -6.31
C LEU A 42 -5.87 -8.95 -7.78
N MET A 43 -4.92 -9.11 -8.69
CA MET A 43 -5.14 -8.93 -10.13
C MET A 43 -6.20 -9.89 -10.67
N SER A 44 -6.13 -11.15 -10.27
CA SER A 44 -7.14 -12.16 -10.62
C SER A 44 -8.54 -11.79 -10.11
N THR A 45 -8.63 -11.18 -8.93
CA THR A 45 -9.91 -10.71 -8.38
C THR A 45 -10.48 -9.58 -9.22
N ILE A 46 -9.68 -8.56 -9.54
CA ILE A 46 -10.08 -7.41 -10.36
C ILE A 46 -10.49 -7.86 -11.76
N LEU A 47 -9.72 -8.74 -12.39
CA LEU A 47 -10.01 -9.26 -13.73
C LEU A 47 -11.27 -10.14 -13.77
N SER A 48 -11.61 -10.78 -12.65
CA SER A 48 -12.87 -11.55 -12.51
C SER A 48 -14.11 -10.67 -12.33
N THR A 49 -13.95 -9.36 -12.09
CA THR A 49 -15.07 -8.43 -11.92
C THR A 49 -15.81 -8.23 -13.24
N GLY A 50 -17.10 -8.61 -13.28
CA GLY A 50 -17.92 -8.56 -14.50
C GLY A 50 -18.20 -7.12 -14.98
N SER A 51 -18.44 -6.19 -14.05
CA SER A 51 -18.68 -4.79 -14.39
C SER A 51 -17.39 -4.09 -14.82
N ALA A 52 -17.39 -3.52 -16.03
CA ALA A 52 -16.26 -2.74 -16.53
C ALA A 52 -16.00 -1.48 -15.70
N PHE A 53 -17.03 -0.88 -15.12
CA PHE A 53 -16.88 0.27 -14.24
C PHE A 53 -16.19 -0.13 -12.92
N GLU A 54 -16.70 -1.14 -12.23
CA GLU A 54 -16.13 -1.60 -10.96
C GLU A 54 -14.70 -2.11 -11.14
N ARG A 55 -14.43 -2.83 -12.24
CA ARG A 55 -13.09 -3.28 -12.58
C ARG A 55 -12.10 -2.12 -12.74
N ARG A 56 -12.52 -1.04 -13.43
CA ARG A 56 -11.70 0.18 -13.54
C ARG A 56 -11.46 0.84 -12.19
N GLN A 57 -12.47 0.92 -11.32
CA GLN A 57 -12.30 1.44 -9.97
C GLN A 57 -11.33 0.58 -9.15
N GLY A 58 -11.41 -0.74 -9.28
CA GLY A 58 -10.46 -1.67 -8.65
C GLY A 58 -9.01 -1.42 -9.07
N PHE A 59 -8.75 -1.23 -10.37
CA PHE A 59 -7.41 -0.88 -10.85
C PHE A 59 -6.91 0.44 -10.27
N LEU A 60 -7.72 1.51 -10.37
CA LEU A 60 -7.34 2.84 -9.84
C LEU A 60 -7.00 2.79 -8.35
N ALA A 61 -7.75 2.02 -7.56
CA ALA A 61 -7.49 1.85 -6.14
C ALA A 61 -6.15 1.15 -5.87
N VAL A 62 -5.83 0.08 -6.62
CA VAL A 62 -4.58 -0.66 -6.46
C VAL A 62 -3.38 0.14 -6.95
N GLU A 63 -3.49 0.81 -8.09
CA GLU A 63 -2.44 1.70 -8.62
C GLU A 63 -2.04 2.76 -7.58
N THR A 64 -3.03 3.44 -7.01
CA THR A 64 -2.80 4.47 -5.99
C THR A 64 -2.09 3.90 -4.75
N GLN A 65 -2.46 2.70 -4.31
CA GLN A 65 -1.83 2.05 -3.15
C GLN A 65 -0.38 1.63 -3.45
N LEU A 66 -0.11 1.15 -4.67
CA LEU A 66 1.24 0.78 -5.08
C LEU A 66 2.16 2.00 -5.21
N GLU A 67 1.67 3.09 -5.80
CA GLU A 67 2.39 4.37 -5.86
C GLU A 67 2.71 4.90 -4.46
N LEU A 68 1.74 4.84 -3.55
CA LEU A 68 1.92 5.27 -2.17
C LEU A 68 2.96 4.40 -1.44
N ALA A 69 2.87 3.08 -1.59
CA ALA A 69 3.82 2.15 -0.99
C ALA A 69 5.25 2.39 -1.50
N ASP A 70 5.42 2.60 -2.81
CA ASP A 70 6.70 2.90 -3.43
C ASP A 70 7.30 4.23 -2.91
N ALA A 71 6.49 5.29 -2.84
CA ALA A 71 6.92 6.58 -2.30
C ALA A 71 7.36 6.47 -0.82
N LEU A 72 6.62 5.72 0.00
CA LEU A 72 6.98 5.47 1.40
C LEU A 72 8.31 4.70 1.52
N ILE A 73 8.53 3.68 0.70
CA ILE A 73 9.79 2.91 0.68
C ILE A 73 10.96 3.80 0.25
N ARG A 74 10.74 4.71 -0.70
CA ARG A 74 11.75 5.68 -1.17
C ARG A 74 11.97 6.85 -0.21
N GLY A 75 11.12 7.01 0.81
CA GLY A 75 11.18 8.16 1.73
C GLY A 75 10.74 9.48 1.10
N ASP A 76 9.98 9.43 0.01
CA ASP A 76 9.53 10.60 -0.75
C ASP A 76 8.24 11.17 -0.13
N LEU A 77 8.40 11.96 0.93
CA LEU A 77 7.27 12.52 1.69
C LEU A 77 6.43 13.52 0.88
N GLU A 78 7.03 14.21 -0.10
CA GLU A 78 6.29 15.13 -0.99
C GLU A 78 5.33 14.36 -1.87
N GLU A 79 5.80 13.26 -2.46
CA GLU A 79 4.99 12.37 -3.28
C GLU A 79 3.89 11.69 -2.46
N VAL A 80 4.21 11.22 -1.25
CA VAL A 80 3.21 10.68 -0.31
C VAL A 80 2.09 11.70 -0.05
N GLN A 81 2.44 12.95 0.25
CA GLN A 81 1.45 14.00 0.48
C GLN A 81 0.60 14.29 -0.78
N ARG A 82 1.23 14.30 -1.96
CA ARG A 82 0.52 14.49 -3.24
C ARG A 82 -0.49 13.38 -3.48
N LEU A 83 -0.10 12.12 -3.30
CA LEU A 83 -0.95 10.95 -3.49
C LEU A 83 -2.10 10.90 -2.48
N LEU A 84 -1.84 11.22 -1.22
CA LEU A 84 -2.88 11.31 -0.19
C LEU A 84 -3.93 12.37 -0.53
N ARG A 85 -3.50 13.58 -0.96
CA ARG A 85 -4.43 14.62 -1.42
C ARG A 85 -5.31 14.15 -2.57
N GLN A 86 -4.71 13.57 -3.61
CA GLN A 86 -5.48 13.05 -4.75
C GLN A 86 -6.46 11.94 -4.36
N THR A 87 -6.09 11.07 -3.41
CA THR A 87 -6.97 10.03 -2.91
C THR A 87 -8.17 10.63 -2.18
N MET A 88 -7.95 11.65 -1.35
CA MET A 88 -9.00 12.34 -0.60
C MET A 88 -9.95 13.12 -1.51
N GLU A 89 -9.43 13.83 -2.52
CA GLU A 89 -10.23 14.49 -3.55
C GLU A 89 -11.14 13.49 -4.29
N ARG A 90 -10.62 12.31 -4.65
CA ARG A 90 -11.40 11.24 -5.30
C ARG A 90 -12.50 10.66 -4.40
N MET A 91 -12.31 10.68 -3.08
CA MET A 91 -13.33 10.28 -2.09
C MET A 91 -14.33 11.41 -1.79
N GLY A 92 -14.18 12.59 -2.40
CA GLY A 92 -15.02 13.75 -2.17
C GLY A 92 -14.75 14.45 -0.83
N ILE A 93 -13.60 14.18 -0.20
CA ILE A 93 -13.16 14.86 1.02
C ILE A 93 -12.51 16.18 0.60
N THR A 94 -13.08 17.30 1.05
CA THR A 94 -12.54 18.62 0.72
C THR A 94 -11.33 18.95 1.60
N PRO A 95 -10.44 19.86 1.17
CA PRO A 95 -9.30 20.31 1.98
C PRO A 95 -9.71 20.80 3.38
N GLU A 96 -10.88 21.43 3.49
CA GLU A 96 -11.42 21.93 4.76
C GLU A 96 -11.82 20.78 5.69
N GLN A 97 -12.39 19.70 5.14
CA GLN A 97 -12.68 18.48 5.91
C GLN A 97 -11.41 17.77 6.35
N LEU A 98 -10.35 17.82 5.54
CA LEU A 98 -9.04 17.27 5.90
C LEU A 98 -8.41 18.03 7.07
N GLU A 99 -8.44 19.37 7.06
CA GLU A 99 -7.96 20.18 8.17
C GLU A 99 -8.73 19.89 9.46
N GLU A 100 -10.04 19.68 9.37
CA GLU A 100 -10.88 19.31 10.50
C GLU A 100 -10.54 17.89 11.04
N ILE A 101 -10.29 16.92 10.16
CA ILE A 101 -9.83 15.58 10.56
C ILE A 101 -8.45 15.66 11.23
N ALA A 102 -7.51 16.40 10.64
CA ALA A 102 -6.17 16.59 11.19
C ALA A 102 -6.22 17.28 12.56
N ARG A 103 -7.07 18.31 12.71
CA ARG A 103 -7.31 19.00 13.99
C ARG A 103 -7.82 18.04 15.05
N ARG A 104 -8.80 17.19 14.72
CA ARG A 104 -9.33 16.17 15.65
C ARG A 104 -8.29 15.13 16.04
N ILE A 105 -7.45 14.69 15.10
CA ILE A 105 -6.35 13.76 15.38
C ILE A 105 -5.34 14.40 16.34
N MET A 106 -4.97 15.67 16.13
CA MET A 106 -4.08 16.41 17.02
C MET A 106 -4.69 16.67 18.40
N GLU A 107 -6.00 16.92 18.50
CA GLU A 107 -6.70 17.05 19.78
C GLU A 107 -6.76 15.73 20.55
N GLN A 108 -6.94 14.61 19.84
CA GLN A 108 -6.95 13.26 20.43
C GLN A 108 -5.55 12.77 20.84
N LEU A 109 -4.51 13.09 20.06
CA LEU A 109 -3.12 12.75 20.36
C LEU A 109 -2.47 13.73 21.34
N GLY A 110 -2.87 15.01 21.33
CA GLY A 110 -2.39 16.07 22.22
C GLY A 110 -3.00 16.03 23.63
N GLY A 111 -3.97 15.14 23.87
CA GLY A 111 -4.55 14.87 25.20
C GLY A 111 -3.74 13.90 26.07
N GLN A 112 -2.71 13.26 25.53
CA GLN A 112 -1.71 12.53 26.31
C GLN A 112 -0.46 13.39 26.42
N GLY A 113 -0.20 13.91 27.62
CA GLY A 113 1.04 14.58 27.97
C GLY A 113 2.28 13.72 27.64
N PRO A 114 3.49 14.30 27.65
CA PRO A 114 4.69 13.61 27.18
C PRO A 114 4.83 12.25 27.89
N ILE A 115 4.89 11.18 27.09
CA ILE A 115 5.29 9.85 27.57
C ILE A 115 6.72 10.03 28.07
N ASP A 116 6.89 10.13 29.38
CA ASP A 116 8.21 10.11 30.01
C ASP A 116 8.80 8.69 29.79
N PRO A 117 9.88 8.52 28.99
CA PRO A 117 10.39 7.19 28.66
C PRO A 117 11.13 6.51 29.82
N PHE A 118 11.31 7.18 30.96
CA PHE A 118 12.05 6.65 32.09
C PHE A 118 11.27 6.83 33.41
N PRO A 119 10.64 5.76 33.96
CA PRO A 119 10.21 5.82 35.34
C PRO A 119 11.45 5.88 36.26
N PRO A 120 11.46 6.65 37.36
CA PRO A 120 12.55 6.57 38.33
C PRO A 120 12.56 5.15 38.92
N GLY A 121 13.69 4.46 38.75
CA GLY A 121 13.91 3.14 39.32
C GLY A 121 13.93 3.14 40.85
N PRO A 122 13.80 1.96 41.48
CA PRO A 122 13.67 1.81 42.93
C PRO A 122 14.92 2.23 43.70
#